data_AF-A0AAD4I044-F1
#
_entry.id   AF-A0AAD4I044-F1
#
_cell.length_a   1.000
_cell.length_b   1.000
_cell.length_c   1.000
_cell.angle_alpha   90.00
_cell.angle_beta   90.00
_cell.angle_gamma   90.00
#
_symmetry.space_group_name_H-M   'P 1'
#
loop_
_entity.id
_entity.type
_entity.pdbx_description
1 polymer ?
#
loop_
_entity_poly.entity_id
_entity_poly.type
_entity_poly.pdbx_seq_one_letter_code
_entity_poly.pdbx_strand_id
1 'polypeptide(L)'
;MWSPALFLALSTVVLPTSAAIVKDGSTCIVTPITNTPAAVAHRSIGTVHPAERDLIPKTDLDDSESELWTPGALGHYPRAEPGRSSSSSAVARRVSRHLGPEESPLSPRQNRPDDTPQILQAFSQCGKDGTIVFREGTYNIRQVMDTTDLRNVSIEIHGTFVWSADNLSYWRQKSFSVTYAGRQTAWRIGGRDITMRGFGKALFNGNGQTWIDLAKGQGNLDGRPISLTIWHGTNVFIDGITWRMAQFWHTFVAYSQNVTMTNLDMSTFSTSGQSSVNTDGTNTWNSRDITIANWTVKCGDDCIAVKGNSSNVHVSNVTCYESGAMTVGSIGSNSRQPDYVENVVFENITAIHSSNAAWIKTYPGTGYVRNITFRNIRFEDVNQPIYVTSCIYSYQNCDSSRLAISDVRWENITGTSRYNVAAGIHCSSAAPCDGFHFSGIDIKPKNGGNAKVLCSNIKNQASSGLQCTGSCPGSHPQQLSGNV
;
A
#
# COMPACT_ATOMS: atom_id res chain seq x y z
N MET A 1 -80.54 24.73 8.49
CA MET A 1 -79.44 24.93 7.52
C MET A 1 -78.15 24.49 8.17
N TRP A 2 -77.46 23.55 7.54
CA TRP A 2 -76.23 22.91 8.00
C TRP A 2 -74.99 23.79 7.72
N SER A 3 -74.05 23.82 8.67
CA SER A 3 -72.61 23.58 8.47
C SER A 3 -71.78 24.14 9.64
N PRO A 4 -70.98 23.32 10.33
CA PRO A 4 -69.73 23.76 10.91
C PRO A 4 -68.57 23.27 10.04
N ALA A 5 -67.62 24.16 9.81
CA ALA A 5 -66.43 23.94 9.02
C ALA A 5 -65.58 22.79 9.61
N LEU A 6 -65.23 21.86 8.73
CA LEU A 6 -64.32 20.74 8.98
C LEU A 6 -62.88 21.28 9.03
N PHE A 7 -62.27 21.32 10.21
CA PHE A 7 -60.82 21.50 10.34
C PHE A 7 -60.13 20.20 9.91
N LEU A 8 -59.54 20.21 8.71
CA LEU A 8 -58.57 19.19 8.31
C LEU A 8 -57.31 19.36 9.17
N ALA A 9 -57.11 18.48 10.13
CA ALA A 9 -55.80 18.27 10.72
C ALA A 9 -54.93 17.52 9.70
N LEU A 10 -54.15 18.26 8.91
CA LEU A 10 -52.98 17.68 8.26
C LEU A 10 -51.99 17.33 9.37
N SER A 11 -51.95 16.07 9.77
CA SER A 11 -50.76 15.51 10.41
C SER A 11 -49.67 15.47 9.35
N THR A 12 -48.90 16.54 9.23
CA THR A 12 -47.58 16.47 8.63
C THR A 12 -46.76 15.54 9.52
N VAL A 13 -46.63 14.29 9.08
CA VAL A 13 -45.54 13.43 9.52
C VAL A 13 -44.27 14.18 9.16
N VAL A 14 -43.67 14.85 10.14
CA VAL A 14 -42.33 15.40 10.03
C VAL A 14 -41.41 14.18 9.96
N LEU A 15 -41.15 13.71 8.73
CA LEU A 15 -40.01 12.83 8.48
C LEU A 15 -38.76 13.55 9.04
N PRO A 16 -37.89 12.88 9.81
CA PRO A 16 -36.70 13.54 10.33
C PRO A 16 -35.74 13.85 9.16
N THR A 17 -35.90 15.03 8.59
CA THR A 17 -34.94 15.64 7.67
C THR A 17 -33.78 16.21 8.48
N SER A 18 -32.70 15.44 8.70
CA SER A 18 -31.33 15.98 8.89
C SER A 18 -30.24 14.93 9.15
N ALA A 19 -30.56 13.67 9.46
CA ALA A 19 -29.52 12.77 9.98
C ALA A 19 -28.65 12.17 8.87
N ALA A 20 -27.33 12.41 8.93
CA ALA A 20 -26.32 11.75 8.10
C ALA A 20 -26.21 10.22 8.37
N ILE A 21 -26.92 9.74 9.38
CA ILE A 21 -27.10 8.33 9.72
C ILE A 21 -28.58 8.04 10.03
N VAL A 22 -29.11 6.96 9.47
CA VAL A 22 -30.44 6.43 9.78
C VAL A 22 -30.28 4.99 10.26
N LYS A 23 -30.78 4.68 11.46
CA LYS A 23 -30.81 3.32 11.98
C LYS A 23 -32.20 2.71 11.77
N ASP A 24 -32.26 1.56 11.12
CA ASP A 24 -33.46 0.75 10.94
C ASP A 24 -33.17 -0.69 11.38
N GLY A 25 -33.75 -1.08 12.53
CA GLY A 25 -33.40 -2.34 13.19
C GLY A 25 -31.90 -2.43 13.51
N SER A 26 -31.23 -3.46 12.97
CA SER A 26 -29.78 -3.67 13.10
C SER A 26 -28.96 -3.06 11.95
N THR A 27 -29.61 -2.29 11.06
CA THR A 27 -28.96 -1.67 9.91
C THR A 27 -28.74 -0.18 10.14
N CYS A 28 -27.52 0.29 9.94
CA CYS A 28 -27.16 1.70 9.93
C CYS A 28 -26.88 2.14 8.49
N ILE A 29 -27.68 3.05 7.96
CA ILE A 29 -27.50 3.64 6.64
C ILE A 29 -26.85 5.01 6.81
N VAL A 30 -25.65 5.16 6.27
CA VAL A 30 -24.86 6.40 6.36
C VAL A 30 -24.92 7.11 5.02
N THR A 31 -25.20 8.42 5.04
CA THR A 31 -25.21 9.30 3.87
C THR A 31 -24.14 10.37 4.07
N PRO A 32 -23.34 10.74 3.05
CA PRO A 32 -22.39 11.84 3.19
C PRO A 32 -23.10 13.12 3.60
N ILE A 33 -22.48 13.93 4.46
CA ILE A 33 -23.09 15.19 4.96
C ILE A 33 -23.49 16.10 3.79
N THR A 34 -22.66 16.15 2.74
CA THR A 34 -22.91 16.96 1.54
C THR A 34 -24.16 16.54 0.77
N ASN A 35 -24.65 15.32 0.98
CA ASN A 35 -25.80 14.74 0.29
C ASN A 35 -27.05 14.68 1.20
N THR A 36 -26.98 15.22 2.42
CA THR A 36 -28.15 15.29 3.30
C THR A 36 -29.18 16.30 2.76
N PRO A 37 -30.51 16.08 2.97
CA PRO A 37 -31.54 17.01 2.49
C PRO A 37 -31.32 18.46 2.93
N ALA A 38 -30.80 18.68 4.14
CA ALA A 38 -30.45 20.01 4.64
C ALA A 38 -29.32 20.68 3.84
N ALA A 39 -28.27 19.91 3.48
CA ALA A 39 -27.18 20.42 2.65
C ALA A 39 -27.61 20.70 1.20
N VAL A 40 -28.51 19.87 0.65
CA VAL A 40 -29.08 20.07 -0.70
C VAL A 40 -30.00 21.30 -0.72
N ALA A 41 -30.86 21.47 0.29
CA ALA A 41 -31.73 22.64 0.42
C ALA A 41 -30.95 23.96 0.53
N HIS A 42 -29.82 23.97 1.26
CA HIS A 42 -28.94 25.14 1.33
C HIS A 42 -28.28 25.49 -0.02
N ARG A 43 -27.96 24.51 -0.87
CA ARG A 43 -27.44 24.78 -2.23
C ARG A 43 -28.49 25.39 -3.15
N SER A 44 -29.76 25.00 -3.00
CA SER A 44 -30.85 25.53 -3.82
C SER A 44 -31.26 26.98 -3.46
N ILE A 45 -30.82 27.50 -2.31
CA ILE A 45 -31.15 28.87 -1.85
C ILE A 45 -30.00 29.86 -2.16
N GLY A 46 -28.85 29.39 -2.65
CA GLY A 46 -27.76 30.23 -3.13
C GLY A 46 -28.08 30.81 -4.51
N THR A 47 -28.37 32.11 -4.56
CA THR A 47 -28.49 32.89 -5.81
C THR A 47 -27.23 32.72 -6.67
N VAL A 48 -27.41 32.23 -7.89
CA VAL A 48 -26.37 32.24 -8.93
C VAL A 48 -26.08 33.69 -9.30
N HIS A 49 -24.90 34.20 -8.94
CA HIS A 49 -24.37 35.42 -9.54
C HIS A 49 -23.74 35.07 -10.89
N PRO A 50 -24.17 35.70 -12.00
CA PRO A 50 -23.62 35.40 -13.32
C PRO A 50 -22.31 36.16 -13.53
N ALA A 51 -21.20 35.62 -13.02
CA ALA A 51 -19.86 36.06 -13.36
C ALA A 51 -18.85 34.96 -13.04
N GLU A 52 -18.91 33.84 -13.74
CA GLU A 52 -17.80 32.88 -13.84
C GLU A 52 -18.02 32.00 -15.07
N ARG A 53 -17.99 32.65 -16.24
CA ARG A 53 -17.54 32.01 -17.47
C ARG A 53 -16.18 32.59 -17.79
N ASP A 54 -15.30 31.70 -18.23
CA ASP A 54 -13.94 31.93 -18.68
C ASP A 54 -12.92 32.10 -17.56
N LEU A 55 -12.07 31.08 -17.42
CA LEU A 55 -10.62 31.20 -17.37
C LEU A 55 -10.01 29.80 -17.49
N ILE A 56 -9.62 29.46 -18.72
CA ILE A 56 -8.68 28.38 -19.05
C ILE A 56 -7.27 28.92 -18.72
N PRO A 57 -6.47 28.27 -17.84
CA PRO A 57 -5.07 28.66 -17.70
C PRO A 57 -4.23 27.93 -18.76
N LYS A 58 -3.51 28.74 -19.55
CA LYS A 58 -2.43 28.32 -20.43
C LYS A 58 -1.30 27.67 -19.63
N THR A 59 -0.71 26.65 -20.22
CA THR A 59 0.53 26.00 -19.84
C THR A 59 1.73 26.92 -20.13
N ASP A 60 2.58 27.16 -19.14
CA ASP A 60 3.97 27.56 -19.37
C ASP A 60 4.87 26.59 -18.59
N LEU A 61 5.78 25.97 -19.34
CA LEU A 61 6.85 25.07 -18.92
C LEU A 61 8.07 25.92 -18.55
N ASP A 62 8.67 25.69 -17.40
CA ASP A 62 10.07 26.05 -17.17
C ASP A 62 10.71 25.09 -16.16
N ASP A 63 11.78 24.42 -16.59
CA ASP A 63 12.52 23.39 -15.87
C ASP A 63 13.72 24.02 -15.14
N SER A 64 13.87 23.72 -13.86
CA SER A 64 15.20 23.75 -13.21
C SER A 64 15.26 22.78 -12.02
N GLU A 65 16.00 21.68 -12.19
CA GLU A 65 16.35 20.75 -11.12
C GLU A 65 17.73 21.09 -10.52
N SER A 66 17.87 20.83 -9.22
CA SER A 66 19.17 20.76 -8.54
C SER A 66 19.29 19.42 -7.83
N GLU A 67 20.35 18.67 -8.17
CA GLU A 67 20.68 17.34 -7.64
C GLU A 67 21.28 17.42 -6.22
N LEU A 68 20.83 16.53 -5.33
CA LEU A 68 21.58 16.06 -4.17
C LEU A 68 21.21 14.58 -3.89
N TRP A 69 22.20 13.71 -4.01
CA TRP A 69 22.13 12.25 -3.89
C TRP A 69 21.76 11.75 -2.49
N THR A 70 20.84 10.77 -2.41
CA THR A 70 20.72 9.82 -1.28
C THR A 70 20.35 8.42 -1.81
N PRO A 71 20.93 7.31 -1.29
CA PRO A 71 20.61 5.95 -1.75
C PRO A 71 19.45 5.34 -0.95
N GLY A 72 18.43 4.78 -1.63
CA GLY A 72 17.46 3.89 -0.98
C GLY A 72 15.99 3.92 -1.43
N ALA A 73 15.65 4.63 -2.50
CA ALA A 73 14.26 4.72 -2.98
C ALA A 73 14.13 4.14 -4.39
N LEU A 74 13.02 3.46 -4.68
CA LEU A 74 12.65 3.07 -6.05
C LEU A 74 12.35 4.36 -6.83
N GLY A 75 13.38 4.89 -7.49
CA GLY A 75 13.26 6.07 -8.34
C GLY A 75 12.49 5.74 -9.62
N HIS A 76 11.63 6.66 -10.05
CA HIS A 76 11.21 6.72 -11.45
C HIS A 76 12.46 6.96 -12.29
N TYR A 77 12.73 6.07 -13.26
CA TYR A 77 13.90 6.19 -14.13
C TYR A 77 13.54 6.84 -15.47
N PRO A 78 14.34 7.83 -15.93
CA PRO A 78 14.09 8.58 -17.15
C PRO A 78 14.36 7.75 -18.43
N ARG A 79 13.67 8.11 -19.52
CA ARG A 79 14.00 7.68 -20.89
C ARG A 79 15.40 8.16 -21.27
N ALA A 80 16.16 7.32 -21.96
CA ALA A 80 17.44 7.69 -22.56
C ALA A 80 17.24 8.55 -23.82
N GLU A 81 18.09 9.58 -24.03
CA GLU A 81 18.68 10.06 -25.30
C GLU A 81 19.76 11.16 -24.98
N PRO A 82 20.71 11.50 -25.90
CA PRO A 82 22.09 11.91 -25.56
C PRO A 82 22.50 13.39 -25.79
N GLY A 83 23.55 13.85 -25.07
CA GLY A 83 24.67 14.64 -25.65
C GLY A 83 24.83 16.16 -25.39
N ARG A 84 25.77 16.49 -24.48
CA ARG A 84 26.79 17.60 -24.48
C ARG A 84 26.47 19.11 -24.26
N SER A 85 27.25 19.65 -23.28
CA SER A 85 28.11 20.87 -23.26
C SER A 85 27.70 22.18 -22.54
N SER A 86 28.35 22.38 -21.38
CA SER A 86 29.13 23.55 -20.88
C SER A 86 28.52 24.92 -20.53
N SER A 87 28.94 25.38 -19.34
CA SER A 87 29.45 26.71 -18.91
C SER A 87 28.60 27.60 -17.97
N SER A 88 29.04 27.62 -16.71
CA SER A 88 29.33 28.77 -15.80
C SER A 88 28.39 29.98 -15.69
N SER A 89 27.95 30.30 -14.46
CA SER A 89 28.56 31.32 -13.56
C SER A 89 27.54 31.97 -12.60
N ALA A 90 28.05 32.38 -11.44
CA ALA A 90 27.35 32.84 -10.24
C ALA A 90 26.74 34.26 -10.33
N VAL A 91 25.85 34.62 -9.39
CA VAL A 91 26.10 35.59 -8.28
C VAL A 91 24.78 35.94 -7.54
N ALA A 92 24.87 35.91 -6.20
CA ALA A 92 24.16 36.59 -5.10
C ALA A 92 23.01 37.61 -5.46
N ARG A 93 22.02 37.94 -4.60
CA ARG A 93 22.03 38.16 -3.15
C ARG A 93 20.59 38.51 -2.68
N ARG A 94 20.29 38.19 -1.41
CA ARG A 94 19.04 38.52 -0.68
C ARG A 94 18.70 40.01 -0.65
N VAL A 95 17.39 40.30 -0.67
CA VAL A 95 16.78 41.41 0.09
C VAL A 95 15.56 40.87 0.84
N SER A 96 15.55 41.10 2.15
CA SER A 96 14.47 40.76 3.08
C SER A 96 13.46 41.90 3.15
N ARG A 97 12.16 41.59 3.14
CA ARG A 97 11.13 42.43 3.79
C ARG A 97 10.12 41.54 4.48
N HIS A 98 10.00 41.76 5.79
CA HIS A 98 8.93 41.26 6.64
C HIS A 98 7.61 41.95 6.29
N LEU A 99 6.59 41.14 6.01
CA LEU A 99 5.18 41.45 6.22
C LEU A 99 4.62 40.26 7.03
N GLY A 100 3.83 40.56 8.07
CA GLY A 100 3.26 39.57 9.00
C GLY A 100 2.30 38.60 8.30
N PRO A 101 1.84 37.54 9.00
CA PRO A 101 1.02 36.50 8.37
C PRO A 101 -0.36 37.08 8.07
N GLU A 102 -0.55 37.51 6.83
CA GLU A 102 -1.87 37.58 6.23
C GLU A 102 -2.33 36.13 6.10
N GLU A 103 -3.31 35.72 6.93
CA GLU A 103 -3.94 34.42 6.81
C GLU A 103 -4.45 34.28 5.38
N SER A 104 -3.77 33.44 4.60
CA SER A 104 -4.20 33.12 3.25
C SER A 104 -5.62 32.58 3.32
N PRO A 105 -6.56 33.04 2.48
CA PRO A 105 -7.90 32.47 2.46
C PRO A 105 -7.80 30.96 2.27
N LEU A 106 -8.37 30.22 3.23
CA LEU A 106 -8.34 28.76 3.26
C LEU A 106 -8.76 28.23 1.88
N SER A 107 -7.95 27.36 1.29
CA SER A 107 -8.27 26.78 -0.01
C SER A 107 -9.63 26.06 0.03
N PRO A 108 -10.36 25.93 -1.10
CA PRO A 108 -11.61 25.18 -1.15
C PRO A 108 -11.54 23.73 -0.64
N ARG A 109 -10.33 23.17 -0.46
CA ARG A 109 -10.09 21.85 0.14
C ARG A 109 -10.23 21.83 1.67
N GLN A 110 -10.06 22.97 2.34
CA GLN A 110 -10.10 23.10 3.80
C GLN A 110 -11.50 23.29 4.39
N ASN A 111 -12.52 23.51 3.53
CA ASN A 111 -13.88 23.84 3.95
C ASN A 111 -14.89 22.68 3.76
N ARG A 112 -14.41 21.44 3.64
CA ARG A 112 -15.28 20.26 3.48
C ARG A 112 -15.74 19.72 4.85
N PRO A 113 -17.02 19.33 5.00
CA PRO A 113 -17.52 18.74 6.24
C PRO A 113 -16.75 17.46 6.57
N ASP A 114 -16.52 17.19 7.85
CA ASP A 114 -15.92 15.94 8.30
C ASP A 114 -16.98 14.86 8.45
N ASP A 115 -16.89 13.80 7.64
CA ASP A 115 -17.81 12.68 7.68
C ASP A 115 -17.40 11.59 8.69
N THR A 116 -16.25 11.74 9.36
CA THR A 116 -15.74 10.74 10.31
C THR A 116 -16.68 10.51 11.51
N PRO A 117 -17.30 11.53 12.14
CA PRO A 117 -18.14 11.33 13.32
C PRO A 117 -19.34 10.41 13.08
N GLN A 118 -20.10 10.60 12.00
CA GLN A 118 -21.25 9.74 11.72
C GLN A 118 -20.84 8.34 11.23
N ILE A 119 -19.67 8.20 10.61
CA ILE A 119 -19.10 6.89 10.26
C ILE A 119 -18.82 6.11 11.56
N LEU A 120 -18.10 6.70 12.51
CA LEU A 120 -17.81 6.08 13.81
C LEU A 120 -19.09 5.78 14.60
N GLN A 121 -20.09 6.67 14.52
CA GLN A 121 -21.40 6.43 15.13
C GLN A 121 -22.10 5.20 14.54
N ALA A 122 -22.03 4.97 13.22
CA ALA A 122 -22.59 3.78 12.59
C ALA A 122 -21.91 2.49 13.05
N PHE A 123 -20.59 2.50 13.14
CA PHE A 123 -19.83 1.38 13.71
C PHE A 123 -20.19 1.12 15.18
N SER A 124 -20.38 2.17 15.98
CA SER A 124 -20.82 2.02 17.37
C SER A 124 -22.23 1.42 17.49
N GLN A 125 -23.17 1.85 16.63
CA GLN A 125 -24.57 1.46 16.74
C GLN A 125 -24.93 0.12 16.08
N CYS A 126 -24.19 -0.29 15.05
CA CYS A 126 -24.49 -1.43 14.20
C CYS A 126 -23.28 -2.36 13.96
N GLY A 127 -22.16 -2.15 14.66
CA GLY A 127 -20.94 -2.98 14.55
C GLY A 127 -21.04 -4.38 15.18
N LYS A 128 -22.19 -4.72 15.78
CA LYS A 128 -22.46 -6.02 16.40
C LYS A 128 -23.80 -6.56 15.90
N ASP A 129 -23.78 -7.74 15.27
CA ASP A 129 -24.95 -8.43 14.73
C ASP A 129 -25.79 -7.55 13.79
N GLY A 130 -25.11 -6.78 12.94
CA GLY A 130 -25.71 -5.69 12.19
C GLY A 130 -25.11 -5.46 10.81
N THR A 131 -25.70 -4.51 10.09
CA THR A 131 -25.25 -4.08 8.77
C THR A 131 -24.98 -2.58 8.77
N ILE A 132 -23.90 -2.15 8.13
CA ILE A 132 -23.56 -0.74 7.93
C ILE A 132 -23.49 -0.50 6.44
N VAL A 133 -24.33 0.40 5.92
CA VAL A 133 -24.41 0.71 4.49
C VAL A 133 -24.00 2.16 4.27
N PHE A 134 -22.87 2.38 3.60
CA PHE A 134 -22.45 3.68 3.11
C PHE A 134 -23.00 3.88 1.69
N ARG A 135 -23.94 4.81 1.53
CA ARG A 135 -24.53 5.15 0.24
C ARG A 135 -23.49 5.79 -0.70
N GLU A 136 -23.89 5.90 -1.97
CA GLU A 136 -23.09 6.62 -2.97
C GLU A 136 -22.88 8.09 -2.56
N GLY A 137 -21.71 8.61 -2.96
CA GLY A 137 -21.26 9.97 -2.69
C GLY A 137 -19.89 10.01 -2.03
N THR A 138 -19.43 11.21 -1.68
CA THR A 138 -18.06 11.43 -1.19
C THR A 138 -18.06 11.74 0.29
N TYR A 139 -17.44 10.85 1.08
CA TYR A 139 -17.18 11.02 2.50
C TYR A 139 -15.78 11.59 2.70
N ASN A 140 -15.66 12.74 3.37
CA ASN A 140 -14.38 13.35 3.68
C ASN A 140 -13.93 12.87 5.07
N ILE A 141 -12.88 12.06 5.10
CA ILE A 141 -12.30 11.49 6.32
C ILE A 141 -11.25 12.48 6.84
N ARG A 142 -11.53 13.13 7.97
CA ARG A 142 -10.63 14.14 8.56
C ARG A 142 -10.12 13.74 9.93
N GLN A 143 -10.54 12.58 10.44
CA GLN A 143 -10.07 12.02 11.70
C GLN A 143 -9.64 10.55 11.53
N VAL A 144 -8.76 10.11 12.42
CA VAL A 144 -8.39 8.68 12.52
C VAL A 144 -9.59 7.86 12.98
N MET A 145 -9.69 6.63 12.49
CA MET A 145 -10.82 5.74 12.79
C MET A 145 -10.36 4.48 13.52
N ASP A 146 -10.95 4.23 14.68
CA ASP A 146 -10.83 2.94 15.37
C ASP A 146 -12.21 2.28 15.37
N THR A 147 -12.34 1.25 14.55
CA THR A 147 -13.57 0.46 14.39
C THR A 147 -13.26 -0.98 14.77
N THR A 148 -12.64 -1.17 15.93
CA THR A 148 -12.40 -2.49 16.54
C THR A 148 -13.61 -2.95 17.37
N ASP A 149 -13.53 -4.13 17.98
CA ASP A 149 -14.63 -4.77 18.74
C ASP A 149 -15.90 -5.03 17.91
N LEU A 150 -15.71 -5.28 16.61
CA LEU A 150 -16.79 -5.68 15.71
C LEU A 150 -17.14 -7.17 15.89
N ARG A 151 -18.41 -7.52 15.72
CA ARG A 151 -18.87 -8.91 15.78
C ARG A 151 -19.98 -9.15 14.78
N ASN A 152 -19.82 -10.15 13.89
CA ASN A 152 -20.88 -10.58 12.98
C ASN A 152 -21.51 -9.37 12.25
N VAL A 153 -20.68 -8.63 11.51
CA VAL A 153 -21.06 -7.36 10.87
C VAL A 153 -20.86 -7.43 9.36
N SER A 154 -21.84 -6.94 8.62
CA SER A 154 -21.72 -6.66 7.19
C SER A 154 -21.51 -5.16 6.97
N ILE A 155 -20.48 -4.78 6.24
CA ILE A 155 -20.12 -3.40 5.91
C ILE A 155 -20.19 -3.28 4.39
N GLU A 156 -21.08 -2.44 3.90
CA GLU A 156 -21.36 -2.25 2.49
C GLU A 156 -20.98 -0.82 2.10
N ILE A 157 -20.06 -0.67 1.16
CA ILE A 157 -19.52 0.62 0.76
C ILE A 157 -19.84 0.87 -0.71
N HIS A 158 -20.69 1.85 -0.97
CA HIS A 158 -21.02 2.29 -2.33
C HIS A 158 -20.43 3.68 -2.66
N GLY A 159 -19.80 4.33 -1.69
CA GLY A 159 -19.27 5.68 -1.82
C GLY A 159 -17.75 5.76 -1.99
N THR A 160 -17.26 6.99 -2.07
CA THR A 160 -15.84 7.34 -2.10
C THR A 160 -15.43 7.90 -0.75
N PHE A 161 -14.38 7.36 -0.13
CA PHE A 161 -13.76 7.90 1.08
C PHE A 161 -12.50 8.67 0.70
N VAL A 162 -12.41 9.94 1.11
CA VAL A 162 -11.28 10.82 0.80
C VAL A 162 -10.63 11.27 2.09
N TRP A 163 -9.41 10.80 2.35
CA TRP A 163 -8.64 11.23 3.52
C TRP A 163 -8.08 12.63 3.29
N SER A 164 -8.20 13.50 4.29
CA SER A 164 -7.71 14.86 4.17
C SER A 164 -6.17 14.91 4.10
N ALA A 165 -5.64 15.84 3.31
CA ALA A 165 -4.20 16.12 3.21
C ALA A 165 -3.85 17.56 3.59
N ASP A 166 -4.80 18.28 4.20
CA ASP A 166 -4.67 19.68 4.60
C ASP A 166 -4.09 19.86 6.02
N ASN A 167 -4.01 18.80 6.82
CA ASN A 167 -3.42 18.82 8.15
C ASN A 167 -2.57 17.57 8.42
N LEU A 168 -1.39 17.51 7.81
CA LEU A 168 -0.46 16.39 8.01
C LEU A 168 0.00 16.27 9.46
N SER A 169 0.15 17.40 10.18
CA SER A 169 0.53 17.41 11.59
C SER A 169 -0.46 16.64 12.45
N TYR A 170 -1.77 16.80 12.22
CA TYR A 170 -2.80 15.99 12.88
C TYR A 170 -2.59 14.50 12.62
N TRP A 171 -2.50 14.09 11.35
CA TRP A 171 -2.33 12.68 11.00
C TRP A 171 -1.07 12.07 11.59
N ARG A 172 0.06 12.79 11.57
CA ARG A 172 1.32 12.33 12.15
C ARG A 172 1.23 12.12 13.66
N GLN A 173 0.42 12.91 14.37
CA GLN A 173 0.28 12.87 15.83
C GLN A 173 -0.84 11.94 16.33
N LYS A 174 -1.90 11.75 15.54
CA LYS A 174 -3.13 11.06 15.97
C LYS A 174 -3.30 9.66 15.41
N SER A 175 -2.54 9.29 14.38
CA SER A 175 -2.59 7.93 13.83
C SER A 175 -2.21 6.89 14.87
N PHE A 176 -2.86 5.73 14.79
CA PHE A 176 -2.66 4.68 15.78
C PHE A 176 -1.38 3.90 15.50
N SER A 177 -0.56 3.67 16.52
CA SER A 177 0.59 2.77 16.38
C SER A 177 0.14 1.35 16.03
N VAL A 178 0.85 0.73 15.09
CA VAL A 178 0.70 -0.70 14.76
C VAL A 178 1.86 -1.54 15.29
N THR A 179 2.73 -0.96 16.14
CA THR A 179 3.93 -1.54 16.77
C THR A 179 5.04 -2.00 15.81
N TYR A 180 4.71 -2.65 14.70
CA TYR A 180 5.66 -3.11 13.70
C TYR A 180 6.45 -1.94 13.11
N ALA A 181 7.77 -2.01 13.22
CA ALA A 181 8.72 -1.02 12.71
C ALA A 181 8.43 0.44 13.11
N GLY A 182 7.71 0.67 14.22
CA GLY A 182 7.29 2.01 14.65
C GLY A 182 6.29 2.70 13.71
N ARG A 183 5.59 1.93 12.86
CA ARG A 183 4.62 2.47 11.90
C ARG A 183 3.27 2.76 12.57
N GLN A 184 2.44 3.53 11.88
CA GLN A 184 1.12 3.94 12.33
C GLN A 184 0.07 3.86 11.23
N THR A 185 -1.21 3.91 11.59
CA THR A 185 -2.33 3.75 10.66
C THR A 185 -3.45 4.76 10.90
N ALA A 186 -4.10 5.17 9.81
CA ALA A 186 -5.24 6.08 9.83
C ALA A 186 -6.54 5.38 10.24
N TRP A 187 -6.68 4.09 9.93
CA TRP A 187 -7.89 3.31 10.23
C TRP A 187 -7.53 1.91 10.70
N ARG A 188 -7.98 1.52 11.90
CA ARG A 188 -7.96 0.14 12.39
C ARG A 188 -9.35 -0.48 12.36
N ILE A 189 -9.47 -1.66 11.77
CA ILE A 189 -10.67 -2.50 11.84
C ILE A 189 -10.32 -3.83 12.50
N GLY A 190 -11.16 -4.31 13.44
CA GLY A 190 -10.84 -5.50 14.23
C GLY A 190 -12.05 -6.08 14.94
N GLY A 191 -11.92 -7.33 15.41
CA GLY A 191 -13.03 -8.10 15.95
C GLY A 191 -13.20 -9.44 15.23
N ARG A 192 -14.43 -9.97 15.19
CA ARG A 192 -14.71 -11.31 14.66
C ARG A 192 -15.87 -11.32 13.67
N ASP A 193 -15.76 -12.13 12.62
CA ASP A 193 -16.83 -12.36 11.64
C ASP A 193 -17.23 -11.02 10.96
N ILE A 194 -16.27 -10.42 10.27
CA ILE A 194 -16.39 -9.10 9.62
C ILE A 194 -16.41 -9.29 8.11
N THR A 195 -17.43 -8.76 7.45
CA THR A 195 -17.50 -8.69 5.98
C THR A 195 -17.49 -7.23 5.54
N MET A 196 -16.54 -6.81 4.72
CA MET A 196 -16.47 -5.48 4.10
C MET A 196 -16.47 -5.60 2.59
N ARG A 197 -17.50 -5.07 1.92
CA ARG A 197 -17.68 -5.21 0.47
C ARG A 197 -17.87 -3.85 -0.18
N GLY A 198 -17.12 -3.61 -1.25
CA GLY A 198 -17.19 -2.41 -2.05
C GLY A 198 -18.10 -2.49 -3.27
N PHE A 199 -18.57 -3.69 -3.64
CA PHE A 199 -19.47 -3.93 -4.78
C PHE A 199 -19.01 -3.28 -6.10
N GLY A 200 -17.70 -3.13 -6.29
CA GLY A 200 -17.11 -2.44 -7.45
C GLY A 200 -17.35 -0.92 -7.49
N LYS A 201 -17.89 -0.33 -6.43
CA LYS A 201 -18.18 1.10 -6.30
C LYS A 201 -17.30 1.81 -5.28
N ALA A 202 -16.85 1.10 -4.25
CA ALA A 202 -16.03 1.71 -3.20
C ALA A 202 -14.69 2.21 -3.73
N LEU A 203 -14.39 3.48 -3.45
CA LEU A 203 -13.11 4.11 -3.76
C LEU A 203 -12.52 4.76 -2.51
N PHE A 204 -11.33 4.34 -2.11
CA PHE A 204 -10.56 4.98 -1.05
C PHE A 204 -9.44 5.80 -1.66
N ASN A 205 -9.48 7.11 -1.46
CA ASN A 205 -8.47 8.04 -1.94
C ASN A 205 -7.70 8.63 -0.76
N GLY A 206 -6.42 8.26 -0.63
CA GLY A 206 -5.58 8.69 0.48
C GLY A 206 -4.98 10.09 0.33
N ASN A 207 -5.14 10.75 -0.83
CA ASN A 207 -4.42 11.99 -1.18
C ASN A 207 -2.88 11.87 -0.98
N GLY A 208 -2.33 10.73 -1.38
CA GLY A 208 -0.94 10.31 -1.15
C GLY A 208 0.14 11.21 -1.74
N GLN A 209 -0.14 12.01 -2.77
CA GLN A 209 0.88 12.88 -3.40
C GLN A 209 1.55 13.81 -2.38
N THR A 210 0.75 14.43 -1.50
CA THR A 210 1.28 15.30 -0.43
C THR A 210 2.22 14.55 0.52
N TRP A 211 1.97 13.25 0.74
CA TRP A 211 2.82 12.40 1.58
C TRP A 211 4.09 11.94 0.86
N ILE A 212 4.01 11.70 -0.44
CA ILE A 212 5.15 11.42 -1.31
C ILE A 212 6.10 12.63 -1.35
N ASP A 213 5.56 13.83 -1.56
CA ASP A 213 6.34 15.07 -1.58
C ASP A 213 6.95 15.40 -0.21
N LEU A 214 6.24 15.08 0.88
CA LEU A 214 6.79 15.18 2.23
C LEU A 214 7.96 14.22 2.45
N ALA A 215 7.86 12.98 1.92
CA ALA A 215 8.90 11.97 2.07
C ALA A 215 10.17 12.30 1.30
N LYS A 216 10.08 12.97 0.14
CA LYS A 216 11.25 13.31 -0.70
C LYS A 216 12.14 12.10 -1.00
N GLY A 217 11.51 10.97 -1.27
CA GLY A 217 12.19 9.68 -1.46
C GLY A 217 12.74 9.02 -0.20
N GLN A 218 12.58 9.62 0.99
CA GLN A 218 12.96 8.97 2.24
C GLN A 218 12.07 7.75 2.53
N GLY A 219 12.69 6.57 2.47
CA GLY A 219 12.08 5.33 2.92
C GLY A 219 11.71 5.38 4.41
N ASN A 220 10.58 4.79 4.76
CA ASN A 220 10.02 4.69 6.11
C ASN A 220 9.97 6.04 6.85
N LEU A 221 9.67 7.15 6.15
CA LEU A 221 9.45 8.44 6.81
C LEU A 221 8.39 8.29 7.92
N ASP A 222 8.80 8.55 9.16
CA ASP A 222 7.94 8.48 10.33
C ASP A 222 6.82 9.50 10.24
N GLY A 223 5.60 9.03 10.46
CA GLY A 223 4.42 9.86 10.42
C GLY A 223 3.43 9.52 9.30
N ARG A 224 3.87 8.86 8.23
CA ARG A 224 2.99 8.48 7.12
C ARG A 224 2.05 7.35 7.57
N PRO A 225 0.72 7.54 7.59
CA PRO A 225 -0.17 6.50 8.07
C PRO A 225 -0.48 5.44 7.01
N ILE A 226 -0.48 4.18 7.42
CA ILE A 226 -1.10 3.07 6.67
C ILE A 226 -2.58 3.37 6.51
N SER A 227 -3.15 3.20 5.30
CA SER A 227 -4.53 3.57 5.02
C SER A 227 -5.54 2.73 5.81
N LEU A 228 -5.42 1.40 5.79
CA LEU A 228 -6.25 0.48 6.59
C LEU A 228 -5.42 -0.64 7.21
N THR A 229 -5.58 -0.87 8.52
CA THR A 229 -5.02 -2.02 9.21
C THR A 229 -6.12 -2.94 9.72
N ILE A 230 -6.08 -4.22 9.31
CA ILE A 230 -6.83 -5.29 9.97
C ILE A 230 -6.05 -5.64 11.25
N TRP A 231 -6.65 -5.32 12.40
CA TRP A 231 -6.00 -5.30 13.71
C TRP A 231 -6.74 -6.23 14.66
N HIS A 232 -6.12 -7.35 15.05
CA HIS A 232 -6.78 -8.39 15.87
C HIS A 232 -8.12 -8.86 15.25
N GLY A 233 -8.12 -9.09 13.95
CA GLY A 233 -9.27 -9.62 13.21
C GLY A 233 -9.30 -11.15 13.21
N THR A 234 -10.46 -11.76 13.37
CA THR A 234 -10.68 -13.19 13.13
C THR A 234 -11.86 -13.39 12.19
N ASN A 235 -11.71 -14.18 11.13
CA ASN A 235 -12.74 -14.36 10.10
C ASN A 235 -13.12 -13.01 9.46
N VAL A 236 -12.19 -12.43 8.71
CA VAL A 236 -12.39 -11.15 8.03
C VAL A 236 -12.42 -11.37 6.52
N PHE A 237 -13.45 -10.87 5.85
CA PHE A 237 -13.59 -10.88 4.40
C PHE A 237 -13.64 -9.45 3.86
N ILE A 238 -12.71 -9.09 2.97
CA ILE A 238 -12.70 -7.79 2.26
C ILE A 238 -12.76 -8.03 0.76
N ASP A 239 -13.69 -7.35 0.08
CA ASP A 239 -13.91 -7.58 -1.35
C ASP A 239 -14.26 -6.31 -2.14
N GLY A 240 -13.70 -6.20 -3.34
CA GLY A 240 -14.22 -5.29 -4.37
C GLY A 240 -14.04 -3.80 -4.08
N ILE A 241 -12.91 -3.42 -3.48
CA ILE A 241 -12.58 -2.02 -3.13
C ILE A 241 -11.42 -1.51 -3.98
N THR A 242 -11.57 -0.30 -4.49
CA THR A 242 -10.53 0.43 -5.20
C THR A 242 -9.78 1.36 -4.24
N TRP A 243 -8.45 1.36 -4.29
CA TRP A 243 -7.57 2.22 -3.52
C TRP A 243 -6.73 3.08 -4.46
N ARG A 244 -6.67 4.38 -4.19
CA ARG A 244 -5.87 5.35 -4.95
C ARG A 244 -5.06 6.22 -4.00
N MET A 245 -3.80 6.43 -4.37
CA MET A 245 -2.93 7.40 -3.72
C MET A 245 -2.89 7.22 -2.19
N ALA A 246 -2.51 6.04 -1.71
CA ALA A 246 -2.30 5.80 -0.30
C ALA A 246 -1.18 6.69 0.25
N GLN A 247 -1.28 7.04 1.54
CA GLN A 247 -0.33 7.90 2.24
C GLN A 247 1.00 7.18 2.53
N PHE A 248 0.92 5.86 2.71
CA PHE A 248 1.99 4.91 2.98
C PHE A 248 1.54 3.55 2.40
N TRP A 249 1.67 2.44 3.12
CA TRP A 249 1.05 1.17 2.75
C TRP A 249 -0.47 1.30 2.58
N HIS A 250 -1.03 0.64 1.57
CA HIS A 250 -2.47 0.60 1.36
C HIS A 250 -3.11 -0.19 2.51
N THR A 251 -2.63 -1.41 2.78
CA THR A 251 -3.19 -2.25 3.84
C THR A 251 -2.12 -2.94 4.70
N PHE A 252 -2.49 -3.30 5.94
CA PHE A 252 -1.69 -4.09 6.85
C PHE A 252 -2.55 -5.11 7.60
N VAL A 253 -2.09 -6.35 7.71
CA VAL A 253 -2.74 -7.42 8.47
C VAL A 253 -1.88 -7.76 9.66
N ALA A 254 -2.37 -7.44 10.86
CA ALA A 254 -1.62 -7.58 12.10
C ALA A 254 -2.43 -8.33 13.16
N TYR A 255 -1.77 -9.27 13.84
CA TYR A 255 -2.36 -10.06 14.94
C TYR A 255 -3.67 -10.77 14.55
N SER A 256 -3.82 -11.14 13.29
CA SER A 256 -5.11 -11.56 12.72
C SER A 256 -5.08 -13.01 12.25
N GLN A 257 -6.25 -13.63 12.20
CA GLN A 257 -6.43 -15.00 11.76
C GLN A 257 -7.59 -15.13 10.77
N ASN A 258 -7.44 -15.99 9.76
CA ASN A 258 -8.49 -16.28 8.78
C ASN A 258 -9.00 -15.00 8.10
N VAL A 259 -8.11 -14.38 7.33
CA VAL A 259 -8.37 -13.14 6.60
C VAL A 259 -8.35 -13.44 5.10
N THR A 260 -9.45 -13.13 4.43
CA THR A 260 -9.55 -13.23 2.97
C THR A 260 -9.77 -11.84 2.38
N MET A 261 -8.96 -11.48 1.40
CA MET A 261 -9.07 -10.20 0.70
C MET A 261 -9.02 -10.43 -0.81
N THR A 262 -10.07 -10.05 -1.53
CA THR A 262 -10.21 -10.36 -2.96
C THR A 262 -10.68 -9.16 -3.79
N ASN A 263 -10.38 -9.17 -5.10
CA ASN A 263 -10.87 -8.18 -6.06
C ASN A 263 -10.49 -6.74 -5.68
N LEU A 264 -9.24 -6.53 -5.24
CA LEU A 264 -8.74 -5.21 -4.88
C LEU A 264 -7.91 -4.60 -6.00
N ASP A 265 -8.13 -3.32 -6.25
CA ASP A 265 -7.39 -2.54 -7.24
C ASP A 265 -6.73 -1.36 -6.53
N MET A 266 -5.40 -1.37 -6.46
CA MET A 266 -4.58 -0.40 -5.74
C MET A 266 -3.64 0.33 -6.69
N SER A 267 -3.60 1.66 -6.61
CA SER A 267 -2.65 2.44 -7.41
C SER A 267 -2.17 3.68 -6.67
N THR A 268 -0.88 3.70 -6.36
CA THR A 268 -0.16 4.87 -5.86
C THR A 268 1.11 5.10 -6.68
N PHE A 269 1.23 6.30 -7.22
CA PHE A 269 2.36 6.73 -8.03
C PHE A 269 2.67 8.20 -7.75
N SER A 270 3.81 8.68 -8.23
CA SER A 270 4.21 10.06 -8.07
C SER A 270 3.87 10.88 -9.31
N THR A 271 3.35 12.08 -9.11
CA THR A 271 3.19 13.09 -10.18
C THR A 271 4.27 14.16 -10.16
N SER A 272 5.21 14.10 -9.20
CA SER A 272 6.27 15.10 -8.99
C SER A 272 7.68 14.56 -9.24
N GLY A 273 7.81 13.31 -9.71
CA GLY A 273 9.10 12.62 -9.87
C GLY A 273 9.70 12.08 -8.56
N GLN A 274 9.20 12.50 -7.39
CA GLN A 274 9.60 11.95 -6.10
C GLN A 274 9.25 10.47 -5.98
N SER A 275 10.07 9.66 -5.32
CA SER A 275 9.80 8.23 -5.17
C SER A 275 8.56 7.97 -4.31
N SER A 276 7.65 7.10 -4.80
CA SER A 276 6.48 6.60 -4.06
C SER A 276 6.83 5.45 -3.09
N VAL A 277 8.07 5.41 -2.60
CA VAL A 277 8.58 4.36 -1.71
C VAL A 277 7.68 4.13 -0.48
N ASN A 278 7.57 2.86 -0.09
CA ASN A 278 6.68 2.33 0.95
C ASN A 278 5.20 2.62 0.73
N THR A 279 4.73 2.43 -0.50
CA THR A 279 3.30 2.44 -0.84
C THR A 279 2.76 1.05 -1.09
N ASP A 280 3.27 0.07 -0.33
CA ASP A 280 3.01 -1.36 -0.45
C ASP A 280 1.52 -1.69 -0.61
N GLY A 281 1.17 -2.73 -1.36
CA GLY A 281 -0.22 -3.19 -1.48
C GLY A 281 -0.73 -3.76 -0.14
N THR A 282 -0.08 -4.82 0.34
CA THR A 282 -0.33 -5.32 1.69
C THR A 282 0.90 -5.89 2.36
N ASN A 283 0.89 -5.84 3.68
CA ASN A 283 1.87 -6.44 4.55
C ASN A 283 1.16 -7.38 5.54
N THR A 284 1.70 -8.56 5.82
CA THR A 284 1.23 -9.43 6.92
C THR A 284 2.27 -9.48 8.03
N TRP A 285 1.82 -9.52 9.29
CA TRP A 285 2.71 -9.67 10.44
C TRP A 285 1.97 -10.28 11.63
N ASN A 286 2.62 -11.18 12.39
CA ASN A 286 2.00 -11.86 13.53
C ASN A 286 0.61 -12.44 13.21
N SER A 287 0.42 -12.99 12.02
CA SER A 287 -0.91 -13.36 11.50
C SER A 287 -0.87 -14.71 10.79
N ARG A 288 -2.00 -15.42 10.72
CA ARG A 288 -2.06 -16.73 10.05
C ARG A 288 -3.35 -16.96 9.29
N ASP A 289 -3.32 -17.90 8.36
CA ASP A 289 -4.47 -18.29 7.54
C ASP A 289 -4.97 -17.11 6.71
N ILE A 290 -4.13 -16.65 5.77
CA ILE A 290 -4.36 -15.43 4.97
C ILE A 290 -4.53 -15.81 3.51
N THR A 291 -5.61 -15.36 2.88
CA THR A 291 -5.89 -15.56 1.45
C THR A 291 -6.00 -14.22 0.74
N ILE A 292 -5.19 -14.02 -0.29
CA ILE A 292 -5.20 -12.83 -1.15
C ILE A 292 -5.41 -13.30 -2.59
N ALA A 293 -6.43 -12.79 -3.26
CA ALA A 293 -6.76 -13.25 -4.61
C ALA A 293 -7.31 -12.15 -5.54
N ASN A 294 -6.95 -12.19 -6.82
CA ASN A 294 -7.52 -11.30 -7.85
C ASN A 294 -7.22 -9.82 -7.60
N TRP A 295 -5.94 -9.46 -7.44
CA TRP A 295 -5.54 -8.08 -7.18
C TRP A 295 -4.80 -7.46 -8.37
N THR A 296 -4.95 -6.15 -8.50
CA THR A 296 -4.04 -5.31 -9.29
C THR A 296 -3.42 -4.27 -8.37
N VAL A 297 -2.09 -4.16 -8.38
CA VAL A 297 -1.36 -3.23 -7.52
C VAL A 297 -0.32 -2.49 -8.33
N LYS A 298 -0.43 -1.16 -8.40
CA LYS A 298 0.66 -0.25 -8.75
C LYS A 298 1.11 0.48 -7.49
N CYS A 299 2.38 0.32 -7.14
CA CYS A 299 2.96 0.97 -5.97
C CYS A 299 4.44 1.27 -6.20
N GLY A 300 5.09 1.92 -5.23
CA GLY A 300 6.53 2.18 -5.24
C GLY A 300 7.34 1.29 -4.30
N ASP A 301 6.81 0.13 -3.88
CA ASP A 301 7.47 -0.82 -2.96
C ASP A 301 6.87 -2.22 -3.11
N ASP A 302 6.96 -3.10 -2.11
CA ASP A 302 6.42 -4.46 -2.14
C ASP A 302 4.94 -4.50 -2.59
N CYS A 303 4.60 -5.38 -3.54
CA CYS A 303 3.21 -5.59 -3.94
C CYS A 303 2.47 -6.31 -2.81
N ILE A 304 3.00 -7.47 -2.41
CA ILE A 304 2.55 -8.24 -1.25
C ILE A 304 3.80 -8.65 -0.45
N ALA A 305 3.85 -8.28 0.83
CA ALA A 305 4.97 -8.63 1.70
C ALA A 305 4.52 -9.45 2.92
N VAL A 306 5.09 -10.65 3.04
CA VAL A 306 4.90 -11.51 4.21
C VAL A 306 6.01 -11.25 5.21
N LYS A 307 5.71 -10.55 6.31
CA LYS A 307 6.68 -10.22 7.37
C LYS A 307 6.67 -11.29 8.46
N GLY A 308 7.55 -11.12 9.45
CA GLY A 308 7.78 -12.05 10.54
C GLY A 308 6.52 -12.53 11.27
N ASN A 309 6.58 -13.77 11.73
CA ASN A 309 5.53 -14.51 12.44
C ASN A 309 4.23 -14.60 11.63
N SER A 310 4.36 -14.79 10.31
CA SER A 310 3.24 -15.06 9.42
C SER A 310 3.27 -16.51 8.94
N SER A 311 2.11 -17.18 8.95
CA SER A 311 2.00 -18.56 8.43
C SER A 311 0.72 -18.84 7.67
N ASN A 312 0.74 -19.86 6.81
CA ASN A 312 -0.39 -20.27 5.97
C ASN A 312 -0.93 -19.10 5.13
N VAL A 313 -0.06 -18.53 4.29
CA VAL A 313 -0.40 -17.40 3.42
C VAL A 313 -0.51 -17.89 1.98
N HIS A 314 -1.66 -17.68 1.35
CA HIS A 314 -1.90 -18.00 -0.05
C HIS A 314 -2.22 -16.73 -0.83
N VAL A 315 -1.45 -16.48 -1.88
CA VAL A 315 -1.60 -15.34 -2.77
C VAL A 315 -1.75 -15.86 -4.18
N SER A 316 -2.85 -15.51 -4.85
CA SER A 316 -3.13 -15.99 -6.19
C SER A 316 -3.69 -14.93 -7.13
N ASN A 317 -3.35 -15.02 -8.43
CA ASN A 317 -3.89 -14.14 -9.47
C ASN A 317 -3.69 -12.64 -9.15
N VAL A 318 -2.43 -12.22 -9.01
CA VAL A 318 -2.07 -10.83 -8.69
C VAL A 318 -1.22 -10.23 -9.80
N THR A 319 -1.58 -9.03 -10.24
CA THR A 319 -0.77 -8.23 -11.17
C THR A 319 -0.14 -7.06 -10.43
N CYS A 320 1.18 -6.95 -10.53
CA CYS A 320 1.98 -5.97 -9.82
C CYS A 320 2.72 -5.08 -10.84
N TYR A 321 2.59 -3.76 -10.70
CA TYR A 321 3.25 -2.76 -11.55
C TYR A 321 4.23 -1.93 -10.72
N GLU A 322 5.45 -1.74 -11.24
CA GLU A 322 6.45 -0.82 -10.68
C GLU A 322 6.82 -1.08 -9.19
N SER A 323 6.64 -2.33 -8.74
CA SER A 323 6.69 -2.72 -7.33
C SER A 323 7.84 -3.70 -7.01
N GLY A 324 7.98 -4.08 -5.74
CA GLY A 324 8.78 -5.22 -5.28
C GLY A 324 8.16 -6.60 -5.53
N ALA A 325 6.95 -6.65 -6.11
CA ALA A 325 6.18 -7.88 -6.35
C ALA A 325 6.01 -8.75 -5.09
N MET A 326 6.26 -10.07 -5.17
CA MET A 326 6.05 -11.02 -4.08
C MET A 326 7.28 -11.10 -3.19
N THR A 327 7.12 -10.67 -1.95
CA THR A 327 8.22 -10.54 -1.00
C THR A 327 7.97 -11.34 0.27
N VAL A 328 8.95 -12.15 0.67
CA VAL A 328 9.07 -12.64 2.04
C VAL A 328 10.08 -11.75 2.77
N GLY A 329 9.56 -10.95 3.70
CA GLY A 329 10.32 -10.11 4.61
C GLY A 329 10.25 -8.59 4.36
N SER A 330 11.11 -7.79 4.99
CA SER A 330 12.27 -8.22 5.77
C SER A 330 11.94 -8.87 7.12
N ILE A 331 12.78 -9.83 7.51
CA ILE A 331 12.63 -10.70 8.69
C ILE A 331 13.95 -10.74 9.45
N GLY A 332 13.90 -10.84 10.78
CA GLY A 332 15.07 -11.08 11.63
C GLY A 332 15.87 -9.82 11.96
N SER A 333 15.25 -8.63 11.90
CA SER A 333 15.93 -7.35 12.19
C SER A 333 16.45 -7.27 13.63
N ASN A 334 15.83 -8.00 14.56
CA ASN A 334 16.29 -8.14 15.92
C ASN A 334 16.98 -9.49 16.12
N SER A 335 18.31 -9.51 16.17
CA SER A 335 19.09 -10.75 16.34
C SER A 335 18.84 -11.47 17.67
N ARG A 336 18.20 -10.82 18.66
CA ARG A 336 17.83 -11.42 19.95
C ARG A 336 16.43 -12.02 19.97
N GLN A 337 15.61 -11.73 18.97
CA GLN A 337 14.24 -12.21 18.87
C GLN A 337 14.07 -12.93 17.53
N PRO A 338 13.90 -14.27 17.53
CA PRO A 338 13.69 -14.98 16.29
C PRO A 338 12.35 -14.59 15.67
N ASP A 339 12.35 -14.49 14.35
CA ASP A 339 11.13 -14.32 13.55
C ASP A 339 10.91 -15.56 12.67
N TYR A 340 9.66 -15.91 12.46
CA TYR A 340 9.30 -17.13 11.71
C TYR A 340 8.36 -16.84 10.56
N VAL A 341 8.63 -17.36 9.36
CA VAL A 341 7.65 -17.39 8.26
C VAL A 341 7.59 -18.79 7.69
N GLU A 342 6.37 -19.30 7.52
CA GLU A 342 6.18 -20.65 6.97
C GLU A 342 4.89 -20.84 6.19
N ASN A 343 4.90 -21.82 5.28
CA ASN A 343 3.74 -22.23 4.50
C ASN A 343 3.15 -21.06 3.68
N VAL A 344 3.96 -20.52 2.77
CA VAL A 344 3.57 -19.42 1.90
C VAL A 344 3.55 -19.89 0.46
N VAL A 345 2.46 -19.63 -0.25
CA VAL A 345 2.32 -19.91 -1.67
C VAL A 345 1.96 -18.62 -2.39
N PHE A 346 2.83 -18.19 -3.30
CA PHE A 346 2.55 -17.16 -4.30
C PHE A 346 2.35 -17.85 -5.64
N GLU A 347 1.17 -17.73 -6.25
CA GLU A 347 0.92 -18.36 -7.54
C GLU A 347 0.15 -17.50 -8.56
N ASN A 348 0.42 -17.72 -9.84
CA ASN A 348 -0.22 -16.98 -10.94
C ASN A 348 -0.02 -15.46 -10.78
N ILE A 349 1.24 -15.05 -10.72
CA ILE A 349 1.62 -13.65 -10.48
C ILE A 349 2.17 -13.05 -11.77
N THR A 350 1.78 -11.81 -12.07
CA THR A 350 2.36 -11.02 -13.16
C THR A 350 3.06 -9.80 -12.59
N ALA A 351 4.37 -9.63 -12.85
CA ALA A 351 5.14 -8.46 -12.41
C ALA A 351 5.65 -7.65 -13.61
N ILE A 352 5.33 -6.35 -13.68
CA ILE A 352 5.61 -5.50 -14.85
C ILE A 352 6.39 -4.27 -14.41
N HIS A 353 7.56 -4.05 -15.01
CA HIS A 353 8.49 -2.96 -14.67
C HIS A 353 8.85 -2.92 -13.17
N SER A 354 8.71 -4.05 -12.50
CA SER A 354 8.99 -4.22 -11.08
C SER A 354 10.49 -4.28 -10.79
N SER A 355 10.86 -4.07 -9.53
CA SER A 355 12.23 -4.28 -9.07
C SER A 355 12.55 -5.77 -8.90
N ASN A 356 11.60 -6.55 -8.40
CA ASN A 356 11.76 -7.98 -8.19
C ASN A 356 10.50 -8.73 -8.66
N ALA A 357 10.53 -10.06 -8.65
CA ALA A 357 9.36 -10.90 -8.92
C ALA A 357 9.09 -11.89 -7.78
N ALA A 358 10.13 -12.64 -7.38
CA ALA A 358 10.11 -13.63 -6.30
C ALA A 358 11.28 -13.37 -5.34
N TRP A 359 11.01 -12.65 -4.26
CA TRP A 359 12.04 -12.06 -3.40
C TRP A 359 11.97 -12.58 -1.96
N ILE A 360 13.12 -13.02 -1.41
CA ILE A 360 13.29 -13.28 0.02
C ILE A 360 14.37 -12.35 0.56
N LYS A 361 14.03 -11.54 1.57
CA LYS A 361 14.95 -10.60 2.21
C LYS A 361 14.97 -10.80 3.72
N THR A 362 16.15 -11.03 4.29
CA THR A 362 16.31 -11.13 5.74
C THR A 362 17.46 -10.26 6.21
N TYR A 363 17.47 -9.95 7.50
CA TYR A 363 18.64 -9.39 8.18
C TYR A 363 19.54 -10.54 8.69
N PRO A 364 20.77 -10.22 9.16
CA PRO A 364 21.63 -11.14 9.91
C PRO A 364 21.05 -11.49 11.30
N GLY A 365 19.92 -12.20 11.30
CA GLY A 365 19.08 -12.46 12.45
C GLY A 365 19.06 -13.92 12.89
N THR A 366 17.98 -14.29 13.57
CA THR A 366 17.67 -15.68 13.98
C THR A 366 16.23 -16.01 13.63
N GLY A 367 15.87 -17.29 13.64
CA GLY A 367 14.55 -17.79 13.25
C GLY A 367 14.59 -18.54 11.93
N TYR A 368 13.49 -18.57 11.18
CA TYR A 368 13.45 -19.26 9.90
C TYR A 368 12.44 -18.68 8.89
N VAL A 369 12.73 -18.95 7.61
CA VAL A 369 11.79 -18.92 6.50
C VAL A 369 11.74 -20.34 5.92
N ARG A 370 10.57 -20.99 5.90
CA ARG A 370 10.46 -22.36 5.40
C ARG A 370 9.19 -22.66 4.62
N ASN A 371 9.24 -23.65 3.73
CA ASN A 371 8.09 -24.09 2.94
C ASN A 371 7.43 -22.92 2.19
N ILE A 372 8.20 -22.32 1.28
CA ILE A 372 7.76 -21.20 0.45
C ILE A 372 7.68 -21.69 -1.00
N THR A 373 6.58 -21.42 -1.69
CA THR A 373 6.43 -21.77 -3.11
C THR A 373 6.11 -20.51 -3.90
N PHE A 374 6.96 -20.20 -4.88
CA PHE A 374 6.70 -19.25 -5.95
C PHE A 374 6.38 -20.05 -7.21
N ARG A 375 5.16 -19.95 -7.73
CA ARG A 375 4.71 -20.77 -8.87
C ARG A 375 4.00 -19.94 -9.94
N ASN A 376 4.23 -20.26 -11.21
CA ASN A 376 3.58 -19.60 -12.35
C ASN A 376 3.73 -18.06 -12.27
N ILE A 377 4.96 -17.59 -12.18
CA ILE A 377 5.25 -16.16 -12.13
C ILE A 377 5.75 -15.72 -13.51
N ARG A 378 4.98 -14.80 -14.12
CA ARG A 378 5.35 -14.14 -15.37
C ARG A 378 5.81 -12.73 -15.08
N PHE A 379 6.83 -12.27 -15.79
CA PHE A 379 7.29 -10.91 -15.58
C PHE A 379 7.90 -10.26 -16.82
N GLU A 380 7.79 -8.93 -16.87
CA GLU A 380 8.35 -8.10 -17.93
C GLU A 380 9.24 -7.02 -17.32
N ASP A 381 10.48 -6.94 -17.84
CA ASP A 381 11.41 -5.86 -17.53
C ASP A 381 11.62 -5.68 -16.01
N VAL A 382 11.94 -6.80 -15.34
CA VAL A 382 12.17 -6.83 -13.88
C VAL A 382 13.65 -6.70 -13.57
N ASN A 383 14.01 -5.83 -12.61
CA ASN A 383 15.41 -5.57 -12.27
C ASN A 383 16.16 -6.84 -11.82
N GLN A 384 15.66 -7.51 -10.78
CA GLN A 384 16.19 -8.77 -10.25
C GLN A 384 15.06 -9.77 -10.01
N PRO A 385 14.74 -10.64 -10.99
CA PRO A 385 13.55 -11.49 -10.92
C PRO A 385 13.51 -12.42 -9.73
N ILE A 386 14.56 -13.23 -9.53
CA ILE A 386 14.74 -14.07 -8.34
C ILE A 386 15.84 -13.45 -7.50
N TYR A 387 15.52 -13.04 -6.28
CA TYR A 387 16.52 -12.46 -5.37
C TYR A 387 16.35 -13.05 -3.97
N VAL A 388 17.46 -13.49 -3.39
CA VAL A 388 17.52 -13.98 -2.01
C VAL A 388 18.71 -13.33 -1.33
N THR A 389 18.48 -12.63 -0.23
CA THR A 389 19.54 -12.02 0.58
C THR A 389 19.33 -12.29 2.06
N SER A 390 20.40 -12.71 2.72
CA SER A 390 20.45 -12.91 4.17
C SER A 390 20.88 -11.66 4.96
N CYS A 391 21.04 -10.51 4.28
CA CYS A 391 21.80 -9.37 4.79
C CYS A 391 21.28 -8.01 4.29
N ILE A 392 19.96 -7.85 4.16
CA ILE A 392 19.37 -6.62 3.64
C ILE A 392 19.80 -5.39 4.47
N TYR A 393 20.18 -4.30 3.79
CA TYR A 393 20.63 -3.00 4.32
C TYR A 393 21.94 -2.97 5.12
N SER A 394 22.42 -4.08 5.69
CA SER A 394 23.68 -4.09 6.43
C SER A 394 24.89 -4.14 5.51
N TYR A 395 24.81 -4.92 4.42
CA TYR A 395 25.91 -5.22 3.47
C TYR A 395 27.25 -5.60 4.13
N GLN A 396 27.21 -6.00 5.40
CA GLN A 396 28.34 -6.34 6.27
C GLN A 396 27.95 -7.55 7.10
N ASN A 397 28.92 -8.42 7.40
CA ASN A 397 28.71 -9.65 8.19
C ASN A 397 27.56 -10.54 7.67
N CYS A 398 27.33 -10.56 6.35
CA CYS A 398 26.24 -11.31 5.73
C CYS A 398 26.34 -12.82 5.95
N ASP A 399 27.55 -13.31 6.15
CA ASP A 399 27.88 -14.69 6.48
C ASP A 399 27.68 -15.05 7.96
N SER A 400 27.21 -14.12 8.81
CA SER A 400 26.95 -14.35 10.24
C SER A 400 25.48 -14.61 10.59
N SER A 401 24.57 -14.51 9.61
CA SER A 401 23.14 -14.74 9.84
C SER A 401 22.90 -16.18 10.30
N ARG A 402 22.08 -16.34 11.34
CA ARG A 402 21.63 -17.64 11.84
C ARG A 402 20.16 -17.91 11.50
N LEU A 403 19.54 -17.04 10.71
CA LEU A 403 18.19 -17.24 10.22
C LEU A 403 18.23 -18.23 9.05
N ALA A 404 17.59 -19.39 9.23
CA ALA A 404 17.59 -20.45 8.23
C ALA A 404 16.55 -20.19 7.14
N ILE A 405 16.94 -20.30 5.88
CA ILE A 405 16.02 -20.29 4.73
C ILE A 405 16.02 -21.69 4.13
N SER A 406 14.87 -22.36 4.13
CA SER A 406 14.77 -23.77 3.75
C SER A 406 13.49 -24.10 2.99
N ASP A 407 13.51 -25.19 2.22
CA ASP A 407 12.32 -25.72 1.52
C ASP A 407 11.61 -24.64 0.68
N VAL A 408 12.36 -24.04 -0.25
CA VAL A 408 11.84 -23.00 -1.13
C VAL A 408 11.77 -23.53 -2.56
N ARG A 409 10.60 -23.38 -3.19
CA ARG A 409 10.34 -23.81 -4.56
C ARG A 409 10.11 -22.62 -5.47
N TRP A 410 10.78 -22.61 -6.61
CA TRP A 410 10.50 -21.75 -7.75
C TRP A 410 10.09 -22.61 -8.93
N GLU A 411 8.84 -22.48 -9.35
CA GLU A 411 8.21 -23.35 -10.34
C GLU A 411 7.59 -22.50 -11.45
N ASN A 412 8.02 -22.70 -12.70
CA ASN A 412 7.50 -21.96 -13.86
C ASN A 412 7.65 -20.43 -13.68
N ILE A 413 8.90 -19.97 -13.61
CA ILE A 413 9.27 -18.57 -13.46
C ILE A 413 9.83 -18.09 -14.79
N THR A 414 9.05 -17.29 -15.51
CA THR A 414 9.33 -16.97 -16.92
C THR A 414 9.19 -15.49 -17.22
N GLY A 415 10.12 -14.89 -17.95
CA GLY A 415 10.01 -13.47 -18.26
C GLY A 415 11.29 -12.81 -18.75
N THR A 416 11.29 -11.48 -18.74
CA THR A 416 12.46 -10.68 -19.11
C THR A 416 13.06 -9.94 -17.91
N SER A 417 14.35 -10.14 -17.67
CA SER A 417 15.10 -9.33 -16.70
C SER A 417 15.57 -8.04 -17.37
N ARG A 418 15.60 -6.94 -16.63
CA ARG A 418 16.07 -5.64 -17.16
C ARG A 418 17.56 -5.69 -17.51
N TYR A 419 18.35 -6.33 -16.66
CA TYR A 419 19.78 -6.52 -16.83
C TYR A 419 20.12 -8.00 -16.97
N ASN A 420 21.39 -8.31 -17.16
CA ASN A 420 21.89 -9.67 -17.37
C ASN A 420 21.88 -10.58 -16.14
N VAL A 421 21.23 -10.21 -15.03
CA VAL A 421 21.08 -11.07 -13.84
C VAL A 421 19.67 -11.65 -13.81
N ALA A 422 19.57 -12.96 -13.99
CA ALA A 422 18.32 -13.70 -13.88
C ALA A 422 17.99 -14.06 -12.42
N ALA A 423 19.02 -14.41 -11.64
CA ALA A 423 18.89 -14.69 -10.22
C ALA A 423 20.13 -14.26 -9.44
N GLY A 424 19.91 -13.66 -8.27
CA GLY A 424 20.94 -13.38 -7.27
C GLY A 424 20.58 -14.03 -5.94
N ILE A 425 21.34 -15.04 -5.52
CA ILE A 425 21.03 -15.83 -4.31
C ILE A 425 22.25 -15.82 -3.40
N HIS A 426 22.16 -15.08 -2.32
CA HIS A 426 23.15 -15.10 -1.24
C HIS A 426 22.54 -15.60 0.06
N CYS A 427 22.93 -16.81 0.43
CA CYS A 427 22.67 -17.40 1.72
C CYS A 427 23.87 -17.17 2.65
N SER A 428 23.63 -17.13 3.96
CA SER A 428 24.69 -17.01 4.94
C SER A 428 25.49 -18.30 5.08
N SER A 429 26.82 -18.27 5.13
CA SER A 429 27.60 -19.48 5.41
C SER A 429 27.41 -20.03 6.83
N ALA A 430 26.99 -19.22 7.80
CA ALA A 430 26.61 -19.68 9.13
C ALA A 430 25.26 -20.42 9.17
N ALA A 431 24.38 -20.20 8.18
CA ALA A 431 23.13 -20.92 8.00
C ALA A 431 22.85 -21.13 6.49
N PRO A 432 23.59 -22.04 5.82
CA PRO A 432 23.44 -22.26 4.39
C PRO A 432 22.01 -22.66 4.03
N CYS A 433 21.49 -22.16 2.91
CA CYS A 433 20.15 -22.46 2.47
C CYS A 433 20.01 -23.95 2.12
N ASP A 434 18.88 -24.55 2.48
CA ASP A 434 18.63 -25.98 2.32
C ASP A 434 17.33 -26.24 1.54
N GLY A 435 17.23 -27.36 0.84
CA GLY A 435 15.98 -27.75 0.18
C GLY A 435 15.47 -26.77 -0.89
N PHE A 436 16.35 -26.04 -1.58
CA PHE A 436 15.94 -25.18 -2.70
C PHE A 436 15.66 -26.03 -3.94
N HIS A 437 14.52 -25.79 -4.59
CA HIS A 437 14.09 -26.49 -5.79
C HIS A 437 13.64 -25.51 -6.87
N PHE A 438 14.17 -25.67 -8.07
CA PHE A 438 13.90 -24.83 -9.24
C PHE A 438 13.44 -25.72 -10.39
N SER A 439 12.34 -25.36 -11.02
CA SER A 439 11.84 -26.05 -12.22
C SER A 439 11.16 -25.07 -13.16
N GLY A 440 11.40 -25.20 -14.47
CA GLY A 440 10.80 -24.30 -15.47
C GLY A 440 11.24 -22.83 -15.30
N ILE A 441 12.54 -22.58 -15.14
CA ILE A 441 13.10 -21.22 -15.07
C ILE A 441 13.52 -20.79 -16.49
N ASP A 442 12.85 -19.80 -17.07
CA ASP A 442 13.19 -19.22 -18.38
C ASP A 442 13.23 -17.69 -18.30
N ILE A 443 14.43 -17.14 -18.08
CA ILE A 443 14.63 -15.71 -17.85
C ILE A 443 15.60 -15.16 -18.88
N LYS A 444 15.16 -14.18 -19.66
CA LYS A 444 15.93 -13.59 -20.76
C LYS A 444 16.27 -12.14 -20.48
N PRO A 445 17.55 -11.73 -20.52
CA PRO A 445 17.93 -10.33 -20.40
C PRO A 445 17.36 -9.50 -21.55
N LYS A 446 16.59 -8.47 -21.22
CA LYS A 446 16.04 -7.50 -22.19
C LYS A 446 17.14 -6.66 -22.83
N ASN A 447 18.12 -6.22 -22.05
CA ASN A 447 19.25 -5.39 -22.50
C ASN A 447 20.45 -6.22 -23.02
N GLY A 448 20.21 -7.45 -23.47
CA GLY A 448 21.22 -8.34 -24.05
C GLY A 448 22.23 -8.90 -23.02
N GLY A 449 23.21 -9.65 -23.54
CA GLY A 449 24.18 -10.39 -22.74
C GLY A 449 23.69 -11.78 -22.31
N ASN A 450 24.61 -12.58 -21.76
CA ASN A 450 24.28 -13.90 -21.23
C ASN A 450 23.62 -13.77 -19.86
N ALA A 451 22.52 -14.48 -19.64
CA ALA A 451 21.85 -14.54 -18.35
C ALA A 451 22.81 -15.09 -17.28
N LYS A 452 23.02 -14.32 -16.21
CA LYS A 452 23.80 -14.70 -15.04
C LYS A 452 22.87 -15.20 -13.94
N VAL A 453 23.27 -16.31 -13.32
CA VAL A 453 22.66 -16.91 -12.14
C VAL A 453 23.73 -16.95 -11.07
N LEU A 454 23.66 -16.03 -10.12
CA LEU A 454 24.67 -15.88 -9.07
C LEU A 454 24.20 -16.58 -7.80
N CYS A 455 25.02 -17.48 -7.24
CA CYS A 455 24.65 -18.29 -6.08
C CYS A 455 25.78 -18.40 -5.07
N SER A 456 25.45 -18.34 -3.78
CA SER A 456 26.38 -18.60 -2.68
C SER A 456 25.69 -19.31 -1.53
N ASN A 457 26.38 -20.31 -0.95
CA ASN A 457 25.98 -21.03 0.27
C ASN A 457 24.62 -21.75 0.17
N ILE A 458 24.32 -22.37 -0.97
CA ILE A 458 23.16 -23.27 -1.15
C ILE A 458 23.65 -24.72 -1.00
N LYS A 459 23.08 -25.47 -0.06
CA LYS A 459 23.38 -26.89 0.10
C LYS A 459 22.86 -27.68 -1.09
N ASN A 460 23.65 -28.66 -1.54
CA ASN A 460 23.30 -29.54 -2.67
C ASN A 460 22.89 -28.74 -3.93
N GLN A 461 23.53 -27.58 -4.19
CA GLN A 461 23.16 -26.68 -5.29
C GLN A 461 23.06 -27.41 -6.65
N ALA A 462 23.94 -28.37 -6.91
CA ALA A 462 23.95 -29.15 -8.15
C ALA A 462 22.64 -29.91 -8.42
N SER A 463 21.91 -30.32 -7.37
CA SER A 463 20.62 -31.00 -7.49
C SER A 463 19.41 -30.08 -7.31
N SER A 464 19.62 -28.76 -7.13
CA SER A 464 18.52 -27.82 -6.91
C SER A 464 17.67 -27.57 -8.16
N GLY A 465 18.14 -27.94 -9.35
CA GLY A 465 17.48 -27.63 -10.64
C GLY A 465 17.84 -26.26 -11.22
N LEU A 466 18.74 -25.51 -10.57
CA LEU A 466 19.26 -24.23 -11.05
C LEU A 466 20.77 -24.31 -11.32
N GLN A 467 21.20 -23.97 -12.53
CA GLN A 467 22.62 -23.89 -12.88
C GLN A 467 23.19 -22.50 -12.58
N CYS A 468 24.09 -22.42 -11.62
CA CYS A 468 24.75 -21.16 -11.25
C CYS A 468 25.94 -20.88 -12.17
N THR A 469 26.05 -19.64 -12.63
CA THR A 469 27.11 -19.15 -13.53
C THR A 469 28.21 -18.37 -12.79
N GLY A 470 28.04 -18.13 -11.48
CA GLY A 470 29.00 -17.41 -10.66
C GLY A 470 28.56 -17.28 -9.20
N SER A 471 29.39 -16.63 -8.39
CA SER A 471 29.13 -16.43 -6.96
C SER A 471 28.33 -15.16 -6.71
N CYS A 472 27.37 -15.22 -5.78
CA CYS A 472 26.63 -14.04 -5.33
C CYS A 472 27.31 -13.45 -4.08
N PRO A 473 27.86 -12.21 -4.13
CA PRO A 473 28.50 -11.61 -2.96
C PRO A 473 27.46 -11.28 -1.88
N GLY A 474 27.86 -11.30 -0.61
CA GLY A 474 26.97 -10.89 0.50
C GLY A 474 26.49 -9.45 0.39
N SER A 475 27.30 -8.61 -0.25
CA SER A 475 26.98 -7.21 -0.57
C SER A 475 26.20 -7.03 -1.88
N HIS A 476 25.65 -8.09 -2.48
CA HIS A 476 24.92 -7.97 -3.75
C HIS A 476 23.79 -6.94 -3.60
N PRO A 477 23.74 -5.89 -4.44
CA PRO A 477 22.83 -4.78 -4.24
C PRO A 477 21.38 -5.24 -4.44
N GLN A 478 20.46 -4.57 -3.76
CA GLN A 478 19.02 -4.84 -3.92
C GLN A 478 18.50 -4.42 -5.31
N GLN A 479 19.13 -3.43 -5.94
CA GLN A 479 18.81 -2.97 -7.29
C GLN A 479 20.08 -2.87 -8.11
N LEU A 480 20.00 -3.30 -9.36
CA LEU A 480 21.05 -3.13 -10.36
C LEU A 480 20.81 -1.85 -11.14
N SER A 481 21.89 -1.21 -11.60
CA SER A 481 21.87 -0.04 -12.49
C SER A 481 22.36 -0.35 -13.90
N GLY A 482 22.84 -1.57 -14.14
CA GLY A 482 23.48 -1.99 -15.38
C GLY A 482 23.69 -3.50 -15.42
N ASN A 483 24.15 -3.99 -16.57
CA ASN A 483 24.71 -5.33 -16.65
C ASN A 483 25.96 -5.41 -15.76
N VAL A 484 26.10 -6.52 -15.04
CA VAL A 484 27.24 -6.83 -14.16
C VAL A 484 28.06 -7.97 -14.71
#